data_AF-A0A534VRL4-F1
#
_entry.id   AF-A0A534VRL4-F1
#
_cell.length_a   1.000
_cell.length_b   1.000
_cell.length_c   1.000
_cell.angle_alpha   90.00
_cell.angle_beta   90.00
_cell.angle_gamma   90.00
#
_symmetry.space_group_name_H-M   'P 1'
#
loop_
_entity.id
_entity.type
_entity.pdbx_description
1 polymer ?
#
loop_
_entity_poly.entity_id
_entity_poly.type
_entity_poly.pdbx_seq_one_letter_code
_entity_poly.pdbx_strand_id
1 'polypeptide(L)'
;MDGELCRMCGGDGRVGNALGGSTATCPSCHGSGRRADTSARFRDVTKTKPSHHHTAEAAPRGPRGPVTPEGTQLAAEVSACATLPADAKTRLLAEIINHESTHGRCTKTFLKKIRKQTRPAQ
;
A
#
# COMPACT_ATOMS: atom_id res chain seq x y z
N MET A 1 1.75 24.30 37.46
CA MET A 1 2.24 23.78 36.17
C MET A 1 1.90 24.82 35.12
N ASP A 2 2.70 25.87 35.07
CA ASP A 2 2.46 27.03 34.24
C ASP A 2 3.23 26.84 32.93
N GLY A 3 2.66 26.00 32.06
CA GLY A 3 3.27 25.71 30.75
C GLY A 3 3.44 26.99 29.95
N GLU A 4 4.63 27.19 29.37
CA GLU A 4 4.99 28.35 28.56
C GLU A 4 3.90 28.63 27.51
N LEU A 5 3.48 29.89 27.37
CA LEU A 5 2.49 30.27 26.37
C LEU A 5 3.00 29.95 24.97
N CYS A 6 2.09 29.51 24.09
CA CYS A 6 2.43 29.25 22.71
C CYS A 6 2.88 30.55 22.02
N ARG A 7 4.13 30.61 21.59
CA ARG A 7 4.72 31.81 20.96
C ARG A 7 4.07 32.20 19.63
N MET A 8 3.32 31.29 19.01
CA MET A 8 2.70 31.53 17.71
C MET A 8 1.27 32.08 17.79
N CYS A 9 0.51 31.73 18.84
CA CYS A 9 -0.84 32.28 19.05
C CYS A 9 -0.97 33.11 20.32
N GLY A 10 0.12 33.35 21.05
CA GLY A 10 0.14 34.13 22.29
C GLY A 10 -0.58 33.49 23.49
N GLY A 11 -1.24 32.33 23.31
CA GLY A 11 -2.09 31.75 24.35
C GLY A 11 -3.49 31.38 23.85
N ASP A 12 -3.94 31.96 22.75
CA ASP A 12 -5.35 31.89 22.34
C ASP A 12 -5.74 30.57 21.65
N GLY A 13 -4.76 29.71 21.35
CA GLY A 13 -4.98 28.44 20.65
C GLY A 13 -5.44 28.60 19.19
N ARG A 14 -5.63 29.83 18.69
CA ARG A 14 -6.11 30.13 17.35
C ARG A 14 -5.19 31.11 16.64
N VAL A 15 -5.18 31.03 15.31
CA VAL A 15 -4.45 31.97 14.44
C VAL A 15 -5.45 32.53 13.43
N GLY A 16 -5.50 33.85 13.30
CA GLY A 16 -6.32 34.53 12.30
C GLY A 16 -5.67 34.47 10.93
N ASN A 17 -6.48 34.39 9.88
CA ASN A 17 -5.98 34.61 8.52
C ASN A 17 -5.76 36.11 8.25
N ALA A 18 -4.78 36.44 7.40
CA ALA A 18 -4.45 37.83 7.08
C ALA A 18 -5.59 38.59 6.38
N LEU A 19 -6.55 37.86 5.79
CA LEU A 19 -7.72 38.39 5.10
C LEU A 19 -8.91 38.66 6.04
N GLY A 20 -8.72 38.57 7.36
CA GLY A 20 -9.64 39.12 8.36
C GLY A 20 -11.05 38.54 8.29
N GLY A 21 -11.19 37.22 8.40
CA GLY A 21 -12.53 36.61 8.40
C GLY A 21 -12.63 35.17 8.90
N SER A 22 -11.51 34.47 9.05
CA SER A 22 -11.52 33.12 9.62
C SER A 22 -10.38 32.90 10.62
N THR A 23 -10.69 32.19 11.70
CA THR A 23 -9.69 31.71 12.65
C THR A 23 -9.50 30.22 12.46
N ALA A 24 -8.26 29.79 12.36
CA ALA A 24 -7.87 28.39 12.32
C ALA A 24 -7.23 27.99 13.64
N THR A 25 -7.31 26.69 13.97
CA THR A 25 -6.60 26.15 15.13
C THR A 25 -5.10 26.34 14.95
N CYS A 26 -4.43 26.86 15.98
CA CYS A 26 -3.00 27.14 15.96
C CYS A 26 -2.21 25.84 15.71
N PRO A 27 -1.42 25.73 14.62
CA PRO A 27 -0.73 24.47 14.30
C PRO A 27 0.40 24.10 15.27
N SER A 28 0.92 25.04 16.07
CA SER A 28 2.05 24.78 16.98
C SER A 28 1.59 24.20 18.32
N CYS A 29 0.44 24.65 18.83
CA CYS A 29 -0.12 24.14 20.09
C CYS A 29 -1.38 23.27 19.88
N HIS A 30 -1.84 23.12 18.64
CA HIS A 30 -3.06 22.41 18.27
C HIS A 30 -4.30 22.84 19.06
N GLY A 31 -4.43 24.13 19.37
CA GLY A 31 -5.57 24.67 20.12
C GLY A 31 -5.40 24.73 21.63
N SER A 32 -4.32 24.19 22.18
CA SER A 32 -4.10 24.18 23.64
C SER A 32 -3.64 25.53 24.22
N GLY A 33 -3.19 26.47 23.38
CA GLY A 33 -2.68 27.76 23.82
C GLY A 33 -1.31 27.71 24.53
N ARG A 34 -0.84 26.51 24.89
CA ARG A 34 0.41 26.29 25.60
C ARG A 34 1.38 25.47 24.77
N ARG A 35 2.67 25.63 25.03
CA ARG A 35 3.71 24.80 24.44
C ARG A 35 3.54 23.38 24.98
N ALA A 36 3.47 22.40 24.07
CA ALA A 36 3.38 21.01 24.47
C ALA A 36 4.65 20.62 25.24
N ASP A 37 4.49 20.07 26.44
CA ASP A 37 5.58 19.55 27.23
C ASP A 37 6.23 18.39 26.45
N THR A 38 7.51 18.57 26.07
CA THR A 38 8.24 17.65 25.19
C THR A 38 8.53 16.30 25.85
N SER A 39 8.27 16.15 27.15
CA SER A 39 8.50 14.90 27.88
C SER A 39 7.53 13.76 27.49
N ALA A 40 6.33 14.07 26.98
CA ALA A 40 5.29 13.07 26.75
C ALA A 40 5.02 12.71 25.28
N ARG A 41 5.67 13.37 24.30
CA ARG A 41 5.26 13.29 22.88
C ARG A 41 6.40 13.28 21.86
N PHE A 42 7.53 12.64 22.14
CA PHE A 42 8.36 12.12 21.05
C PHE A 42 7.59 10.98 20.36
N ARG A 43 6.69 11.36 19.46
CA ARG A 43 6.02 10.42 18.57
C ARG A 43 7.10 9.92 17.63
N ASP A 44 7.56 8.69 17.83
CA ASP A 44 8.58 8.07 17.01
C ASP A 44 8.13 8.07 15.53
N VAL A 45 8.62 9.07 14.78
CA VAL A 45 8.24 9.31 13.38
C VAL A 45 8.89 8.28 12.45
N THR A 46 9.77 7.42 12.98
CA THR A 46 10.36 6.30 12.22
C THR A 46 9.47 5.07 12.20
N LYS A 47 8.41 5.02 13.02
CA LYS A 47 7.42 3.94 12.99
C LYS A 47 6.49 4.15 11.81
N THR A 48 6.53 3.23 10.84
CA THR A 48 5.52 3.14 9.80
C THR A 48 4.13 3.03 10.43
N LYS A 49 3.19 3.83 9.93
CA LYS A 49 1.78 3.82 10.34
C LYS A 49 1.26 2.37 10.36
N PRO A 50 0.41 1.94 11.30
CA PRO A 50 -0.19 0.61 11.32
C PRO A 50 -0.84 0.19 10.00
N SER A 51 -1.33 1.14 9.19
CA SER A 51 -1.85 0.90 7.84
C SER A 51 -0.79 0.47 6.81
N HIS A 52 0.50 0.75 7.05
CA HIS A 52 1.61 0.24 6.25
C HIS A 52 2.13 -1.10 6.80
N HIS A 53 1.78 -1.46 8.03
CA HIS A 53 1.76 -2.84 8.47
C HIS A 53 0.52 -3.54 7.92
N HIS A 54 0.32 -3.53 6.60
CA HIS A 54 -0.22 -4.74 6.01
C HIS A 54 0.88 -5.77 6.19
N THR A 55 0.87 -6.44 7.35
CA THR A 55 1.40 -7.79 7.47
C THR A 55 0.88 -8.49 6.23
N ALA A 56 1.77 -8.85 5.31
CA ALA A 56 1.38 -9.69 4.18
C ALA A 56 0.62 -10.84 4.82
N GLU A 57 -0.70 -10.86 4.59
CA GLU A 57 -1.59 -11.85 5.15
C GLU A 57 -0.91 -13.18 4.87
N ALA A 58 -0.57 -13.91 5.93
CA ALA A 58 0.19 -15.15 5.82
C ALA A 58 -0.43 -15.90 4.66
N ALA A 59 0.34 -16.03 3.56
CA ALA A 59 -0.21 -16.39 2.26
C ALA A 59 -1.22 -17.49 2.52
N PRO A 60 -2.52 -17.27 2.24
CA PRO A 60 -3.51 -18.28 2.56
C PRO A 60 -2.95 -19.57 1.97
N ARG A 61 -3.01 -20.66 2.73
CA ARG A 61 -2.85 -22.00 2.17
C ARG A 61 -4.05 -22.30 1.25
N GLY A 62 -4.45 -21.31 0.47
CA GLY A 62 -5.35 -21.37 -0.66
C GLY A 62 -4.69 -22.19 -1.75
N PRO A 63 -5.49 -22.55 -2.75
CA PRO A 63 -5.20 -23.67 -3.64
C PRO A 63 -3.80 -23.55 -4.25
N ARG A 64 -3.16 -24.70 -4.48
CA ARG A 64 -1.81 -24.81 -5.07
C ARG A 64 -1.73 -24.28 -6.53
N GLY A 65 -2.73 -23.53 -6.97
CA GLY A 65 -2.92 -23.01 -8.32
C GLY A 65 -3.97 -21.89 -8.36
N PRO A 66 -4.12 -21.24 -9.52
CA PRO A 66 -5.09 -20.17 -9.74
C PRO A 66 -6.52 -20.61 -9.42
N VAL A 67 -7.33 -19.70 -8.90
CA VAL A 67 -8.70 -19.96 -8.41
C VAL A 67 -9.75 -19.53 -9.44
N THR A 68 -9.39 -18.59 -10.30
CA THR A 68 -10.23 -18.07 -11.38
C THR A 68 -10.22 -18.99 -12.62
N PRO A 69 -11.34 -19.06 -13.36
CA PRO A 69 -11.40 -19.85 -14.60
C PRO A 69 -10.40 -19.33 -15.65
N GLU A 70 -10.16 -18.01 -15.70
CA GLU A 70 -9.16 -17.42 -16.60
C GLU A 70 -7.73 -17.79 -16.19
N GLY A 71 -7.43 -17.75 -14.89
CA GLY A 71 -6.12 -18.10 -14.36
C GLY A 71 -5.81 -19.59 -14.57
N THR A 72 -6.77 -20.47 -14.35
CA THR A 72 -6.62 -21.93 -14.57
C THR A 72 -6.39 -22.27 -16.04
N GLN A 73 -7.13 -21.65 -16.96
CA GLN A 73 -6.90 -21.84 -18.40
C GLN A 73 -5.50 -21.37 -18.81
N LEU A 74 -5.07 -20.21 -18.33
CA LEU A 74 -3.76 -19.67 -18.65
C LEU A 74 -2.62 -20.51 -18.06
N ALA A 75 -2.78 -21.04 -16.85
CA ALA A 75 -1.82 -21.96 -16.24
C ALA A 75 -1.68 -23.27 -17.03
N ALA A 76 -2.77 -23.78 -17.59
CA ALA A 76 -2.75 -24.93 -18.49
C ALA A 76 -2.01 -24.60 -19.80
N GLU A 77 -2.25 -23.43 -20.40
CA GLU A 77 -1.53 -22.95 -21.59
C GLU A 77 -0.01 -22.88 -21.34
N VAL A 78 0.42 -22.31 -20.20
CA VAL A 78 1.84 -22.20 -19.81
C VAL A 78 2.46 -23.58 -19.59
N SER A 79 1.75 -24.48 -18.91
CA SER A 79 2.25 -25.83 -18.61
C SER A 79 2.43 -26.66 -19.88
N ALA A 80 1.48 -26.57 -20.81
CA ALA A 80 1.49 -27.26 -22.10
C ALA A 80 2.47 -26.67 -23.13
N CYS A 81 3.00 -25.46 -22.88
CA CYS A 81 3.92 -24.79 -23.80
C CYS A 81 5.22 -25.59 -23.96
N ALA A 82 5.48 -26.16 -25.14
CA ALA A 82 6.67 -26.99 -25.38
C ALA A 82 7.97 -26.17 -25.54
N THR A 83 7.86 -24.87 -25.85
CA THR A 83 9.00 -24.00 -26.17
C THR A 83 9.68 -23.40 -24.95
N LEU A 84 9.02 -23.42 -23.78
CA LEU A 84 9.56 -22.85 -22.55
C LEU A 84 10.27 -23.91 -21.70
N PRO A 85 11.45 -23.60 -21.12
CA PRO A 85 12.11 -24.48 -20.17
C PRO A 85 11.29 -24.61 -18.88
N ALA A 86 11.47 -25.71 -18.15
CA ALA A 86 10.69 -26.01 -16.94
C ALA A 86 10.74 -24.89 -15.89
N ASP A 87 11.90 -24.24 -15.72
CA ASP A 87 12.07 -23.11 -14.80
C ASP A 87 11.28 -21.87 -15.22
N ALA A 88 11.17 -21.59 -16.53
CA ALA A 88 10.33 -20.49 -17.01
C ALA A 88 8.84 -20.78 -16.77
N LYS A 89 8.42 -22.03 -16.93
CA LYS A 89 7.04 -22.44 -16.63
C LYS A 89 6.69 -22.23 -15.16
N THR A 90 7.57 -22.64 -14.24
CA THR A 90 7.32 -22.46 -12.80
C THR A 90 7.24 -20.99 -12.41
N ARG A 91 8.11 -20.13 -12.97
CA ARG A 91 8.04 -18.67 -12.75
C ARG A 91 6.74 -18.06 -13.25
N LEU A 92 6.31 -18.41 -14.47
CA LEU A 92 5.07 -17.89 -15.04
C LEU A 92 3.83 -18.35 -14.27
N LEU A 93 3.82 -19.60 -13.81
CA LEU A 93 2.75 -20.11 -12.94
C LEU A 93 2.68 -19.35 -11.61
N ALA A 94 3.82 -19.10 -10.97
CA ALA A 94 3.88 -18.28 -9.76
C ALA A 94 3.41 -16.84 -10.01
N GLU A 95 3.75 -16.27 -11.17
CA GLU A 95 3.29 -14.94 -11.56
C GLU A 95 1.77 -14.87 -11.75
N ILE A 96 1.17 -15.89 -12.37
CA ILE A 96 -0.30 -15.98 -12.52
C ILE A 96 -0.97 -16.01 -11.15
N ILE A 97 -0.48 -16.87 -10.24
CA ILE A 97 -1.04 -17.00 -8.87
C ILE A 97 -0.91 -15.68 -8.11
N ASN A 98 0.26 -15.03 -8.16
CA ASN A 98 0.50 -13.79 -7.44
C ASN A 98 -0.30 -12.61 -8.00
N HIS A 99 -0.46 -12.53 -9.33
CA HIS A 99 -1.28 -11.50 -9.95
C HIS A 99 -2.75 -11.68 -9.56
N GLU A 100 -3.23 -12.92 -9.56
CA GLU A 100 -4.59 -13.23 -9.14
C GLU A 100 -4.82 -12.95 -7.65
N SER A 101 -3.90 -13.32 -6.76
CA SER A 101 -4.04 -13.04 -5.33
C SER A 101 -4.05 -11.54 -5.03
N THR A 102 -3.31 -10.74 -5.80
CA THR A 102 -3.22 -9.28 -5.60
C THR A 102 -4.44 -8.54 -6.16
N HIS A 103 -4.96 -8.99 -7.31
CA HIS A 103 -6.02 -8.27 -8.05
C HIS A 103 -7.41 -8.91 -7.96
N GLY A 104 -7.51 -10.11 -7.39
CA GLY A 104 -8.72 -10.95 -7.35
C GLY A 104 -9.14 -11.52 -8.71
N ARG A 105 -8.46 -11.13 -9.80
CA ARG A 105 -8.72 -11.59 -11.17
C ARG A 105 -7.51 -11.41 -12.08
N CYS A 106 -7.37 -12.26 -13.09
CA CYS A 106 -6.43 -12.03 -14.19
C CYS A 106 -6.98 -10.95 -15.12
N THR A 107 -6.30 -9.81 -15.22
CA THR A 107 -6.72 -8.71 -16.10
C THR A 107 -6.43 -9.02 -17.57
N LYS A 108 -7.19 -8.42 -18.50
CA LYS A 108 -6.97 -8.61 -19.95
C LYS A 108 -5.55 -8.26 -20.40
N THR A 109 -4.92 -7.26 -19.77
CA THR A 109 -3.53 -6.87 -20.05
C THR A 109 -2.55 -7.92 -19.55
N PHE A 110 -2.79 -8.50 -18.38
CA PHE A 110 -1.99 -9.58 -17.83
C PHE A 110 -2.08 -10.85 -18.70
N LEU A 111 -3.29 -11.25 -19.11
CA LEU A 111 -3.48 -12.37 -20.03
C LEU A 111 -2.70 -12.18 -21.35
N LYS A 112 -2.74 -10.97 -21.92
CA LYS A 112 -1.97 -10.63 -23.13
C LYS A 112 -0.45 -10.72 -22.89
N LYS A 113 0.03 -10.27 -21.73
CA LYS A 113 1.46 -10.34 -21.36
C LYS A 113 1.94 -11.78 -21.33
N ILE A 114 1.27 -12.66 -20.58
CA ILE A 114 1.68 -14.06 -20.44
C ILE A 114 1.60 -14.78 -21.78
N ARG A 115 0.52 -14.57 -22.55
CA ARG A 115 0.40 -15.15 -23.90
C ARG A 115 1.47 -14.67 -24.88
N LYS A 116 1.98 -13.44 -24.74
CA LYS A 116 3.10 -12.95 -25.55
C LYS A 116 4.41 -13.66 -25.19
N GLN A 117 4.59 -14.05 -23.92
CA GLN A 117 5.77 -14.76 -23.46
C GLN A 117 5.74 -16.26 -23.78
N THR A 118 4.55 -16.87 -23.89
CA THR A 118 4.39 -18.27 -24.29
C THR A 118 4.34 -18.48 -25.80
N ARG A 119 4.16 -17.41 -26.59
CA ARG A 119 4.26 -17.49 -28.05
C ARG A 119 5.74 -17.62 -28.46
N PRO A 120 6.08 -18.57 -29.35
CA PRO A 120 7.40 -18.55 -29.98
C PRO A 120 7.57 -17.22 -30.71
N ALA A 121 8.75 -16.61 -30.56
CA ALA A 121 9.16 -15.54 -31.46
C ALA A 121 9.23 -16.15 -32.86
N GLN A 122 8.18 -15.92 -33.66
CA GLN A 122 8.29 -16.02 -35.11
C GLN A 122 9.11 -14.84 -35.62
#